data_AF-D9WDD5-F1
#
_entry.id   AF-D9WDD5-F1
#
_cell.length_a   1.000
_cell.length_b   1.000
_cell.length_c   1.000
_cell.angle_alpha   90.00
_cell.angle_beta   90.00
_cell.angle_gamma   90.00
#
_symmetry.space_group_name_H-M   'P 1'
#
loop_
_entity.id
_entity.type
_entity.pdbx_description
1 polymer ?
#
loop_
_entity_poly.entity_id
_entity_poly.type
_entity_poly.pdbx_seq_one_letter_code
_entity_poly.pdbx_strand_id
1 'polypeptide(L)'
;MPQPLTYLIDDVARKHGHLRIGAASAYLRCDDETLLAEILADRRSAGLRLRRLAPTVLAAQAPPDALLEGLRAMGYAPAAESAEGDVLITRAEAQRTPPRTPPAPVPDGPPVPDTTLLGAAVRAIRAGDLAATAPHKPPATTAASGTAEAAIGDRLPRTTSADTLATVQAAALTGSPVWIGYVNADGAASQRVIAPVRVEGGYVTAYDHTADEIRTYPLHRITGVAELADEPG
;
A
#
# COMPACT_ATOMS: atom_id res chain seq x y z
N MET A 1 -19.12 47.68 74.64
CA MET A 1 -17.99 46.90 74.10
C MET A 1 -16.73 47.76 74.21
N PRO A 2 -15.61 47.24 74.74
CA PRO A 2 -14.34 47.99 74.79
C PRO A 2 -13.82 48.30 73.38
N GLN A 3 -13.31 49.51 73.16
CA GLN A 3 -12.88 50.03 71.85
C GLN A 3 -11.81 49.16 71.12
N PRO A 4 -10.81 48.55 71.80
CA PRO A 4 -9.83 47.70 71.13
C PRO A 4 -10.43 46.42 70.52
N LEU A 5 -11.48 45.88 71.15
CA LEU A 5 -12.17 44.67 70.68
C LEU A 5 -12.96 44.94 69.40
N THR A 6 -13.61 46.11 69.31
CA THR A 6 -14.31 46.54 68.08
C THR A 6 -13.35 46.65 66.91
N TYR A 7 -12.16 47.23 67.11
CA TYR A 7 -11.15 47.36 66.06
C TYR A 7 -10.66 45.99 65.55
N LEU A 8 -10.40 45.05 66.45
CA LEU A 8 -9.99 43.68 66.09
C LEU A 8 -11.09 42.95 65.31
N ILE A 9 -12.35 43.09 65.73
CA ILE A 9 -13.49 42.49 65.02
C ILE A 9 -13.61 43.09 63.62
N ASP A 10 -13.51 44.41 63.46
CA ASP A 10 -13.61 45.06 62.16
C ASP A 10 -12.44 44.69 61.24
N ASP A 11 -11.23 44.54 61.78
CA ASP A 11 -10.05 44.14 61.00
C ASP A 11 -10.14 42.67 60.55
N VAL A 12 -10.58 41.77 61.43
CA VAL A 12 -10.83 40.36 61.08
C VAL A 12 -12.00 40.25 60.11
N ALA A 13 -13.09 40.99 60.31
CA ALA A 13 -14.24 40.99 59.41
C ALA A 13 -13.89 41.50 58.02
N ARG A 14 -13.00 42.51 57.92
CA ARG A 14 -12.44 42.94 56.62
C ARG A 14 -11.63 41.81 56.00
N LYS A 15 -10.66 41.26 56.72
CA LYS A 15 -9.73 40.23 56.21
C LYS A 15 -10.41 38.91 55.85
N HIS A 16 -11.47 38.56 56.56
CA HIS A 16 -12.17 37.30 56.40
C HIS A 16 -12.90 37.23 55.05
N GLY A 17 -12.55 36.24 54.24
CA GLY A 17 -13.19 35.98 52.94
C GLY A 17 -12.66 36.83 51.77
N HIS A 18 -11.59 37.62 51.96
CA HIS A 18 -10.89 38.26 50.85
C HIS A 18 -10.29 37.25 49.87
N LEU A 19 -9.79 36.12 50.39
CA LEU A 19 -9.29 35.02 49.58
C LEU A 19 -10.37 33.94 49.45
N ARG A 20 -10.65 33.56 48.21
CA ARG A 20 -11.65 32.53 47.87
C ARG A 20 -10.96 31.45 47.05
N ILE A 21 -11.14 30.20 47.47
CA ILE A 21 -10.61 29.04 46.77
C ILE A 21 -11.78 28.27 46.18
N GLY A 22 -11.62 27.73 44.98
CA GLY A 22 -12.57 26.83 44.36
C GLY A 22 -11.87 25.81 43.49
N ALA A 23 -12.51 24.67 43.26
CA ALA A 23 -12.01 23.66 42.34
C ALA A 23 -12.14 24.16 40.88
N ALA A 24 -11.11 23.90 40.09
CA ALA A 24 -11.10 24.04 38.63
C ALA A 24 -10.19 22.93 38.08
N SER A 25 -10.71 22.14 37.13
CA SER A 25 -9.99 21.02 36.53
C SER A 25 -9.20 21.43 35.27
N ALA A 26 -9.65 22.49 34.60
CA ALA A 26 -8.98 23.08 33.45
C ALA A 26 -9.28 24.59 33.37
N TYR A 27 -8.51 25.30 32.56
CA TYR A 27 -8.76 26.70 32.22
C TYR A 27 -8.75 26.89 30.69
N LEU A 28 -9.42 27.94 30.22
CA LEU A 28 -9.40 28.39 28.84
C LEU A 28 -8.95 29.84 28.81
N ARG A 29 -7.88 30.12 28.07
CA ARG A 29 -7.39 31.47 27.82
C ARG A 29 -7.71 31.87 26.38
N CYS A 30 -8.18 33.09 26.19
CA CYS A 30 -8.38 33.67 24.87
C CYS A 30 -8.20 35.18 24.94
N ASP A 31 -7.47 35.76 23.99
CA ASP A 31 -7.25 37.21 23.93
C ASP A 31 -8.49 37.98 23.46
N ASP A 32 -9.50 37.27 22.94
CA ASP A 32 -10.81 37.83 22.57
C ASP A 32 -11.86 37.56 23.66
N GLU A 33 -12.21 38.61 24.40
CA GLU A 33 -13.26 38.59 25.42
C GLU A 33 -14.64 38.26 24.84
N THR A 34 -14.94 38.70 23.61
CA THR A 34 -16.25 38.50 22.99
C THR A 34 -16.48 37.03 22.65
N LEU A 35 -15.43 36.34 22.18
CA LEU A 35 -15.47 34.91 21.93
C LEU A 35 -15.72 34.11 23.22
N LEU A 36 -15.10 34.49 24.34
CA LEU A 36 -15.36 33.83 25.63
C LEU A 36 -16.79 34.06 26.13
N ALA A 37 -17.34 35.26 25.88
CA ALA A 37 -18.74 35.55 26.21
C ALA A 37 -19.70 34.71 25.34
N GLU A 38 -19.40 34.53 24.06
CA GLU A 38 -20.17 33.67 23.15
C GLU A 38 -20.17 32.21 23.62
N ILE A 39 -18.99 31.66 23.92
CA ILE A 39 -18.85 30.28 24.42
C ILE A 39 -19.63 30.07 25.73
N LEU A 40 -19.60 31.05 26.64
CA LEU A 40 -20.36 31.01 27.89
C LEU A 40 -21.88 31.06 27.67
N ALA A 41 -22.35 31.74 26.63
CA ALA A 41 -23.77 31.87 26.30
C ALA A 41 -24.31 30.67 25.50
N ASP A 42 -23.46 29.92 24.79
CA ASP A 42 -23.88 28.74 24.03
C ASP A 42 -24.31 27.61 24.97
N ARG A 43 -25.58 27.17 24.86
CA ARG A 43 -26.13 26.06 25.66
C ARG A 43 -25.37 24.74 25.48
N ARG A 44 -24.66 24.54 24.36
CA ARG A 44 -23.82 23.36 24.14
C ARG A 44 -22.64 23.27 25.12
N SER A 45 -22.19 24.41 25.68
CA SER A 45 -21.10 24.45 26.67
C SER A 45 -21.54 24.10 28.10
N ALA A 46 -22.84 23.90 28.35
CA ALA A 46 -23.37 23.65 29.70
C ALA A 46 -22.72 22.44 30.40
N GLY A 47 -22.34 21.41 29.65
CA GLY A 47 -21.62 20.23 30.15
C GLY A 47 -20.19 20.52 30.61
N LEU A 48 -19.56 21.57 30.08
CA LEU A 48 -18.19 21.99 30.42
C LEU A 48 -18.12 22.76 31.74
N ARG A 49 -19.28 23.24 32.25
CA ARG A 49 -19.42 23.96 33.52
C ARG A 49 -18.43 25.14 33.62
N LEU A 50 -18.41 25.96 32.57
CA LEU A 50 -17.53 27.10 32.47
C LEU A 50 -17.93 28.21 33.45
N ARG A 51 -16.93 28.85 34.07
CA ARG A 51 -17.09 30.02 34.93
C ARG A 51 -16.00 31.04 34.60
N ARG A 52 -16.38 32.30 34.44
CA ARG A 52 -15.42 33.38 34.18
C ARG A 52 -14.60 33.71 35.42
N LEU A 53 -13.28 33.74 35.28
CA LEU A 53 -12.34 34.15 36.34
C LEU A 53 -11.73 35.53 36.07
N ALA A 54 -11.50 35.85 34.80
CA ALA A 54 -10.99 37.13 34.34
C ALA A 54 -11.57 37.46 32.95
N PRO A 55 -11.32 38.65 32.38
CA PRO A 55 -11.83 39.00 31.06
C PRO A 55 -11.43 38.01 29.95
N THR A 56 -10.19 37.51 30.00
CA THR A 56 -9.59 36.59 29.01
C THR A 56 -9.44 35.16 29.50
N VAL A 57 -10.04 34.81 30.65
CA VAL A 57 -9.85 33.48 31.29
C VAL A 57 -11.16 32.91 31.83
N LEU A 58 -11.48 31.69 31.40
CA LEU A 58 -12.53 30.85 31.98
C LEU A 58 -11.91 29.67 32.74
N ALA A 59 -12.55 29.26 33.83
CA ALA A 59 -12.31 27.97 34.48
C ALA A 59 -13.40 26.96 34.08
N ALA A 60 -13.02 25.70 33.96
CA ALA A 60 -13.92 24.58 33.72
C ALA A 60 -13.83 23.56 34.86
N GLN A 61 -14.96 22.89 35.15
CA GLN A 61 -14.95 21.69 36.01
C GLN A 61 -14.71 20.41 35.21
N ALA A 62 -14.84 20.47 33.88
CA ALA A 62 -14.44 19.37 33.01
C ALA A 62 -12.90 19.24 32.97
N PRO A 63 -12.36 18.01 32.86
CA PRO A 63 -10.92 17.81 32.67
C PRO A 63 -10.45 18.39 31.31
N PRO A 64 -9.15 18.67 31.13
CA PRO A 64 -8.61 19.30 29.92
C PRO A 64 -9.01 18.61 28.62
N ASP A 65 -8.96 17.28 28.56
CA ASP A 65 -9.29 16.51 27.36
C ASP A 65 -10.76 16.67 26.95
N ALA A 66 -11.68 16.57 27.93
CA ALA A 66 -13.10 16.77 27.70
C ALA A 66 -13.44 18.22 27.32
N LEU A 67 -12.69 19.19 27.85
CA LEU A 67 -12.83 20.60 27.46
C LEU A 67 -12.39 20.82 26.00
N LEU A 68 -11.25 20.26 25.60
CA LEU A 68 -10.75 20.31 24.23
C LEU A 68 -11.73 19.65 23.25
N GLU A 69 -12.20 18.44 23.56
CA GLU A 69 -13.18 17.71 22.74
C GLU A 69 -14.52 18.45 22.65
N GLY A 70 -15.05 18.94 23.77
CA GLY A 70 -16.31 19.66 23.81
C GLY A 70 -16.27 20.95 22.97
N LEU A 71 -15.20 21.73 23.08
CA LEU A 71 -15.01 22.93 22.26
C LEU A 71 -14.85 22.61 20.77
N ARG A 72 -14.15 21.52 20.42
CA ARG A 72 -14.07 21.03 19.03
C ARG A 72 -15.42 20.61 18.48
N ALA A 73 -16.22 19.90 19.27
CA ALA A 73 -17.58 19.51 18.91
C ALA A 73 -18.51 20.72 18.71
N MET A 74 -18.20 21.85 19.35
CA MET A 74 -18.92 23.12 19.15
C MET A 74 -18.49 23.87 17.89
N GLY A 75 -17.37 23.49 17.25
CA GLY A 75 -16.81 24.10 16.05
C GLY A 75 -15.59 25.01 16.29
N TYR A 76 -15.10 25.10 17.54
CA TYR A 76 -13.90 25.87 17.85
C TYR A 76 -12.63 25.05 17.63
N ALA A 77 -11.50 25.74 17.45
CA ALA A 77 -10.18 25.12 17.27
C ALA A 77 -9.23 25.46 18.43
N PRO A 78 -9.49 24.99 19.67
CA PRO A 78 -8.62 25.26 20.79
C PRO A 78 -7.29 24.50 20.66
N ALA A 79 -6.22 25.13 21.13
CA ALA A 79 -4.92 24.49 21.32
C ALA A 79 -4.76 24.07 22.79
N ALA A 80 -4.08 22.95 23.03
CA ALA A 80 -3.71 22.56 24.38
C ALA A 80 -2.56 23.46 24.87
N GLU A 81 -2.52 23.78 26.17
CA GLU A 81 -1.38 24.43 26.82
C GLU A 81 -0.71 23.45 27.80
N SER A 82 0.61 23.57 28.00
CA SER A 82 1.36 22.80 28.99
C SER A 82 1.15 23.35 30.40
N ALA A 83 1.67 22.65 31.41
CA ALA A 83 1.61 23.14 32.79
C ALA A 83 2.37 24.48 32.99
N GLU A 84 3.34 24.75 32.12
CA GLU A 84 4.13 25.98 32.04
C GLU A 84 3.45 27.10 31.23
N GLY A 85 2.32 26.80 30.57
CA GLY A 85 1.57 27.75 29.74
C GLY A 85 2.01 27.83 28.28
N ASP A 86 2.91 26.94 27.84
CA ASP A 86 3.32 26.85 26.44
C ASP A 86 2.24 26.16 25.60
N VAL A 87 1.98 26.67 24.39
CA VAL A 87 1.01 26.03 23.50
C VAL A 87 1.56 24.69 23.01
N LEU A 88 0.92 23.60 23.44
CA LEU A 88 1.18 22.25 22.99
C LEU A 88 0.56 22.05 21.61
N ILE A 89 1.42 22.07 20.60
CA ILE A 89 1.07 21.60 19.26
C ILE A 89 1.04 20.07 19.32
N THR A 90 -0.08 19.50 19.77
CA THR A 90 -0.35 18.09 19.56
C THR A 90 -0.63 17.93 18.07
N ARG A 91 0.39 17.54 17.28
CA ARG A 91 0.13 16.95 15.97
C ARG A 91 -0.81 15.79 16.25
N ALA A 92 -2.05 15.87 15.74
CA ALA A 92 -3.01 14.77 15.86
C ALA A 92 -2.24 13.50 15.54
N GLU A 93 -2.12 12.62 16.54
CA GLU A 93 -1.40 11.38 16.38
C GLU A 93 -2.08 10.73 15.20
N ALA A 94 -1.36 10.60 14.07
CA ALA A 94 -1.92 9.95 12.91
C ALA A 94 -2.42 8.63 13.44
N GLN A 95 -3.73 8.39 13.37
CA GLN A 95 -4.34 7.11 13.71
C GLN A 95 -3.74 6.12 12.72
N ARG A 96 -2.54 5.65 13.04
CA ARG A 96 -1.86 4.62 12.29
C ARG A 96 -2.67 3.40 12.58
N THR A 97 -3.16 2.78 11.51
CA THR A 97 -3.63 1.41 11.59
C THR A 97 -2.59 0.62 12.40
N PRO A 98 -2.99 -0.12 13.44
CA PRO A 98 -2.05 -0.99 14.15
C PRO A 98 -1.28 -1.82 13.13
N PRO A 99 0.02 -2.11 13.36
CA PRO A 99 0.83 -2.85 12.40
C PRO A 99 0.07 -4.10 12.01
N ARG A 100 -0.36 -4.16 10.74
CA ARG A 100 -1.04 -5.33 10.19
C ARG A 100 -0.08 -6.49 10.41
N THR A 101 -0.50 -7.49 11.18
CA THR A 101 0.20 -8.77 11.21
C THR A 101 0.27 -9.24 9.75
N PRO A 102 1.47 -9.45 9.19
CA PRO A 102 1.58 -10.05 7.87
C PRO A 102 0.76 -11.34 7.88
N PRO A 103 -0.09 -11.60 6.87
CA PRO A 103 -0.72 -12.90 6.74
C PRO A 103 0.36 -13.97 6.86
N ALA A 104 0.07 -15.05 7.59
CA ALA A 104 1.00 -16.18 7.65
C ALA A 104 1.39 -16.54 6.21
N PRO A 105 2.69 -16.70 5.90
CA PRO A 105 3.12 -17.08 4.56
C PRO A 105 2.37 -18.34 4.16
N VAL A 106 1.44 -18.19 3.22
CA VAL A 106 0.89 -19.33 2.51
C VAL A 106 2.05 -19.84 1.65
N PRO A 107 2.35 -21.14 1.64
CA PRO A 107 3.33 -21.65 0.71
C PRO A 107 2.84 -21.34 -0.71
N ASP A 108 3.42 -20.32 -1.34
CA ASP A 108 3.26 -20.09 -2.77
C ASP A 108 4.11 -21.15 -3.47
N GLY A 109 3.45 -22.27 -3.76
CA GLY A 109 4.04 -23.39 -4.45
C GLY A 109 2.95 -24.39 -4.86
N PRO A 110 3.05 -25.00 -6.05
CA PRO A 110 2.18 -26.12 -6.41
C PRO A 110 2.23 -27.19 -5.30
N PRO A 111 1.12 -27.89 -5.03
CA PRO A 111 1.14 -29.01 -4.09
C PRO A 111 2.22 -30.01 -4.51
N VAL A 112 2.85 -30.66 -3.53
CA VAL A 112 3.93 -31.63 -3.78
C VAL A 112 3.44 -32.64 -4.84
N PRO A 113 4.15 -32.78 -5.99
CA PRO A 113 3.69 -33.64 -7.06
C PRO A 113 3.50 -35.07 -6.58
N ASP A 114 2.39 -35.67 -6.97
CA ASP A 114 2.12 -37.06 -6.63
C ASP A 114 3.12 -38.02 -7.31
N THR A 115 3.17 -39.27 -6.82
CA THR A 115 4.13 -40.28 -7.30
C THR A 115 3.93 -40.63 -8.78
N THR A 116 2.72 -40.40 -9.30
CA THR A 116 2.38 -40.61 -10.71
C THR A 116 3.03 -39.57 -11.61
N LEU A 117 2.99 -38.29 -11.23
CA LEU A 117 3.62 -37.16 -11.93
C LEU A 117 5.14 -37.25 -11.87
N LEU A 118 5.69 -37.60 -10.71
CA LEU A 118 7.13 -37.87 -10.57
C LEU A 118 7.58 -39.02 -11.47
N GLY A 119 6.80 -40.10 -11.53
CA GLY A 119 7.08 -41.25 -12.38
C GLY A 119 7.02 -40.94 -13.87
N ALA A 120 6.10 -40.08 -14.30
CA ALA A 120 6.01 -39.60 -15.68
C ALA A 120 7.21 -38.74 -16.06
N ALA A 121 7.61 -37.79 -15.20
CA ALA A 121 8.77 -36.94 -15.42
C ALA A 121 10.08 -37.75 -15.56
N VAL A 122 10.29 -38.75 -14.69
CA VAL A 122 11.48 -39.63 -14.78
C VAL A 122 11.48 -40.45 -16.07
N ARG A 123 10.32 -40.93 -16.53
CA ARG A 123 10.23 -41.64 -17.83
C ARG A 123 10.54 -40.72 -19.00
N ALA A 124 10.05 -39.48 -18.98
CA ALA A 124 10.33 -38.49 -20.01
C ALA A 124 11.83 -38.15 -20.10
N ILE A 125 12.49 -37.93 -18.96
CA ILE A 125 13.95 -37.70 -18.90
C ILE A 125 14.71 -38.89 -19.47
N ARG A 126 14.39 -40.12 -19.04
CA ARG A 126 15.05 -41.34 -19.53
C ARG A 126 14.81 -41.59 -21.02
N ALA A 127 13.62 -41.27 -21.52
CA ALA A 127 13.31 -41.34 -22.95
C ALA A 127 14.11 -40.31 -23.75
N GLY A 128 14.27 -39.09 -23.21
CA GLY A 128 15.13 -38.05 -23.76
C GLY A 128 16.60 -38.45 -23.80
N ASP A 129 17.12 -39.03 -22.72
CA ASP A 129 18.51 -39.52 -22.65
C ASP A 129 18.76 -40.66 -23.65
N LEU A 130 17.79 -41.59 -23.80
CA LEU A 130 17.86 -42.66 -24.80
C LEU A 130 17.78 -42.12 -26.23
N ALA A 131 16.98 -41.10 -26.49
CA ALA A 131 16.91 -40.44 -27.78
C ALA A 131 18.20 -39.65 -28.09
N ALA A 132 18.82 -39.05 -27.09
CA ALA A 132 20.08 -38.31 -27.21
C ALA A 132 21.29 -39.23 -27.44
N THR A 133 21.24 -40.48 -26.94
CA THR A 133 22.32 -41.47 -27.12
C THR A 133 22.11 -42.42 -28.30
N ALA A 134 20.95 -42.39 -28.97
CA ALA A 134 20.70 -43.17 -30.17
C ALA A 134 21.47 -42.60 -31.38
N PRO A 135 22.32 -43.40 -32.07
CA PRO A 135 23.09 -42.91 -33.21
C PRO A 135 22.17 -42.58 -34.39
N HIS A 136 22.22 -41.32 -34.86
CA HIS A 136 21.45 -40.84 -36.00
C HIS A 136 21.93 -41.46 -37.32
N LYS A 137 21.01 -42.05 -38.09
CA LYS A 137 21.25 -42.47 -39.47
C LYS A 137 21.06 -41.26 -40.39
N PRO A 138 22.09 -40.84 -41.16
CA PRO A 138 21.95 -39.69 -42.04
C PRO A 138 21.04 -40.01 -43.24
N PRO A 139 20.08 -39.12 -43.59
CA PRO A 139 19.41 -39.19 -44.87
C PRO A 139 20.34 -38.66 -45.98
N ALA A 140 20.30 -39.32 -47.13
CA ALA A 140 21.07 -38.96 -48.31
C ALA A 140 20.51 -37.69 -48.98
N THR A 141 21.40 -36.71 -49.16
CA THR A 141 21.50 -35.69 -50.23
C THR A 141 20.31 -35.41 -51.15
N THR A 142 19.97 -34.13 -51.32
CA THR A 142 19.98 -33.46 -52.65
C THR A 142 20.30 -31.97 -52.47
N ALA A 143 21.22 -31.48 -53.30
CA ALA A 143 21.82 -30.14 -53.27
C ALA A 143 20.93 -29.07 -53.91
N ALA A 144 20.96 -27.83 -53.39
CA ALA A 144 21.44 -26.64 -54.11
C ALA A 144 21.13 -25.32 -53.35
N SER A 145 22.18 -24.49 -53.23
CA SER A 145 22.16 -23.01 -53.10
C SER A 145 21.95 -22.35 -51.73
N GLY A 146 23.03 -21.74 -51.21
CA GLY A 146 22.96 -20.47 -50.45
C GLY A 146 23.41 -20.46 -48.98
N THR A 147 24.71 -20.23 -48.76
CA THR A 147 25.34 -19.53 -47.60
C THR A 147 24.84 -19.80 -46.16
N ALA A 148 25.61 -20.63 -45.45
CA ALA A 148 26.08 -20.52 -44.06
C ALA A 148 25.10 -20.03 -42.95
N GLU A 149 24.51 -20.97 -42.21
CA GLU A 149 24.90 -21.32 -40.82
C GLU A 149 23.89 -22.34 -40.28
N ALA A 150 24.25 -23.63 -40.37
CA ALA A 150 23.56 -24.70 -39.67
C ALA A 150 24.22 -24.89 -38.29
N ALA A 151 23.38 -25.15 -37.29
CA ALA A 151 23.67 -25.58 -35.91
C ALA A 151 23.76 -24.49 -34.84
N ILE A 152 22.58 -23.97 -34.43
CA ILE A 152 22.30 -23.68 -33.01
C ILE A 152 20.85 -24.12 -32.73
N GLY A 153 20.67 -25.35 -32.27
CA GLY A 153 19.44 -25.73 -31.58
C GLY A 153 19.32 -24.91 -30.29
N ASP A 154 18.10 -24.50 -29.95
CA ASP A 154 17.68 -23.77 -28.72
C ASP A 154 17.45 -22.24 -28.81
N ARG A 155 17.42 -21.65 -30.02
CA ARG A 155 16.99 -20.24 -30.20
C ARG A 155 15.69 -20.13 -31.00
N LEU A 156 14.68 -19.49 -30.41
CA LEU A 156 13.48 -19.01 -31.11
C LEU A 156 13.85 -18.29 -32.43
N PRO A 157 13.12 -18.55 -33.54
CA PRO A 157 13.31 -17.81 -34.79
C PRO A 157 13.14 -16.31 -34.56
N ARG A 158 14.00 -15.49 -35.18
CA ARG A 158 13.78 -14.05 -35.21
C ARG A 158 12.64 -13.75 -36.17
N THR A 159 11.59 -13.10 -35.68
CA THR A 159 10.42 -12.70 -36.48
C THR A 159 10.47 -11.21 -36.77
N THR A 160 9.87 -10.79 -37.89
CA THR A 160 9.71 -9.35 -38.15
C THR A 160 8.68 -8.77 -37.18
N SER A 161 8.69 -7.46 -36.93
CA SER A 161 7.72 -6.81 -36.05
C SER A 161 6.26 -7.04 -36.48
N ALA A 162 6.03 -7.14 -37.80
CA ALA A 162 4.71 -7.42 -38.37
C ALA A 162 4.27 -8.86 -38.08
N ASP A 163 5.16 -9.83 -38.28
CA ASP A 163 4.88 -11.25 -38.00
C ASP A 163 4.67 -11.50 -36.51
N THR A 164 5.47 -10.85 -35.65
CA THR A 164 5.31 -10.91 -34.19
C THR A 164 3.94 -10.41 -33.77
N LEU A 165 3.53 -9.24 -34.26
CA LEU A 165 2.24 -8.65 -33.95
C LEU A 165 1.10 -9.55 -34.43
N ALA A 166 1.17 -10.06 -35.66
CA ALA A 166 0.14 -10.94 -36.23
C ALA A 166 -0.01 -12.23 -35.43
N THR A 167 1.11 -12.88 -35.07
CA THR A 167 1.11 -14.14 -34.31
C THR A 167 0.57 -13.95 -32.90
N VAL A 168 1.01 -12.88 -32.20
CA VAL A 168 0.54 -12.60 -30.83
C VAL A 168 -0.93 -12.18 -30.82
N GLN A 169 -1.41 -11.47 -31.85
CA GLN A 169 -2.84 -11.17 -32.00
C GLN A 169 -3.67 -12.42 -32.28
N ALA A 170 -3.21 -13.31 -33.16
CA ALA A 170 -3.86 -14.59 -33.42
C ALA A 170 -3.96 -15.43 -32.13
N ALA A 171 -2.86 -15.53 -31.39
CA ALA A 171 -2.80 -16.23 -30.11
C ALA A 171 -3.71 -15.59 -29.03
N ALA A 172 -3.86 -14.25 -29.02
CA ALA A 172 -4.81 -13.58 -28.12
C ALA A 172 -6.28 -13.86 -28.46
N LEU A 173 -6.59 -14.15 -29.73
CA LEU A 173 -7.93 -14.52 -30.16
C LEU A 173 -8.26 -15.99 -29.84
N THR A 174 -7.28 -16.88 -29.94
CA THR A 174 -7.46 -18.32 -29.66
C THR A 174 -7.19 -18.69 -28.21
N GLY A 175 -6.52 -17.84 -27.44
CA GLY A 175 -6.03 -18.14 -26.09
C GLY A 175 -4.86 -19.13 -26.08
N SER A 176 -4.19 -19.34 -27.22
CA SER A 176 -3.09 -20.30 -27.35
C SER A 176 -1.80 -19.76 -26.73
N PRO A 177 -1.04 -20.58 -25.98
CA PRO A 177 0.27 -20.17 -25.47
C PRO A 177 1.27 -20.03 -26.62
N VAL A 178 2.09 -18.99 -26.55
CA VAL A 178 3.17 -18.72 -27.49
C VAL A 178 4.49 -18.57 -26.76
N TRP A 179 5.56 -19.01 -27.40
CA TRP A 179 6.90 -18.83 -26.92
C TRP A 179 7.49 -17.55 -27.51
N ILE A 180 8.01 -16.66 -26.68
CA ILE A 180 8.60 -15.38 -27.10
C ILE A 180 10.05 -15.25 -26.64
N GLY A 181 10.88 -14.65 -27.49
CA GLY A 181 12.14 -14.05 -27.08
C GLY A 181 11.90 -12.61 -26.64
N TYR A 182 12.33 -12.22 -25.44
CA TYR A 182 12.10 -10.89 -24.88
C TYR A 182 13.39 -10.28 -24.31
N VAL A 183 13.61 -8.99 -24.58
CA VAL A 183 14.72 -8.23 -24.00
C VAL A 183 14.19 -7.28 -22.91
N ASN A 184 14.75 -7.39 -21.70
CA ASN A 184 14.38 -6.55 -20.56
C ASN A 184 14.95 -5.11 -20.70
N ALA A 185 14.57 -4.21 -19.79
CA ALA A 185 15.07 -2.83 -19.79
C ALA A 185 16.60 -2.73 -19.65
N ASP A 186 17.23 -3.70 -18.98
CA ASP A 186 18.68 -3.78 -18.79
C ASP A 186 19.41 -4.44 -19.99
N GLY A 187 18.69 -4.72 -21.09
CA GLY A 187 19.27 -5.34 -22.28
C GLY A 187 19.46 -6.86 -22.21
N ALA A 188 19.12 -7.49 -21.08
CA ALA A 188 19.19 -8.94 -20.93
C ALA A 188 18.09 -9.64 -21.76
N ALA A 189 18.49 -10.59 -22.61
CA ALA A 189 17.58 -11.43 -23.37
C ALA A 189 17.10 -12.62 -22.53
N SER A 190 15.81 -12.94 -22.63
CA SER A 190 15.14 -14.04 -21.95
C SER A 190 14.13 -14.70 -22.89
N GLN A 191 13.83 -15.97 -22.68
CA GLN A 191 12.73 -16.67 -23.35
C GLN A 191 11.57 -16.82 -22.36
N ARG A 192 10.33 -16.67 -22.84
CA ARG A 192 9.12 -16.74 -22.00
C ARG A 192 7.99 -17.43 -22.75
N VAL A 193 7.26 -18.29 -22.06
CA VAL A 193 6.02 -18.86 -22.59
C VAL A 193 4.86 -18.04 -22.04
N ILE A 194 4.11 -17.37 -22.92
CA ILE A 194 3.04 -16.47 -22.53
C ILE A 194 1.71 -16.91 -23.16
N ALA A 195 0.61 -16.76 -22.44
CA ALA A 195 -0.75 -16.86 -22.97
C ALA A 195 -1.32 -15.44 -23.15
N PRO A 196 -1.33 -14.90 -24.39
CA PRO A 196 -1.78 -13.54 -24.64
C PRO A 196 -3.26 -13.36 -24.32
N VAL A 197 -3.59 -12.29 -23.59
CA VAL A 197 -4.98 -11.94 -23.24
C VAL A 197 -5.47 -10.75 -24.07
N ARG A 198 -4.59 -9.77 -24.33
CA ARG A 198 -4.94 -8.55 -25.06
C ARG A 198 -3.71 -7.94 -25.71
N VAL A 199 -3.88 -7.44 -26.94
CA VAL A 199 -2.85 -6.69 -27.67
C VAL A 199 -3.39 -5.31 -28.02
N GLU A 200 -2.77 -4.25 -27.50
CA GLU A 200 -3.17 -2.87 -27.79
C GLU A 200 -2.01 -1.89 -27.62
N GLY A 201 -2.04 -0.78 -28.37
CA GLY A 201 -1.09 0.33 -28.18
C GLY A 201 0.39 -0.05 -28.31
N GLY A 202 0.73 -1.16 -28.99
CA GLY A 202 2.10 -1.68 -29.09
C GLY A 202 2.54 -2.57 -27.92
N TYR A 203 1.61 -2.99 -27.06
CA TYR A 203 1.85 -3.87 -25.92
C TYR A 203 1.00 -5.13 -26.02
N VAL A 204 1.49 -6.22 -25.43
CA VAL A 204 0.72 -7.43 -25.14
C VAL A 204 0.63 -7.64 -23.64
N THR A 205 -0.58 -7.77 -23.12
CA THR A 205 -0.82 -8.26 -21.75
C THR A 205 -1.09 -9.74 -21.84
N ALA A 206 -0.32 -10.53 -21.10
CA ALA A 206 -0.35 -11.99 -21.15
C ALA A 206 -0.09 -12.59 -19.76
N TYR A 207 -0.62 -13.80 -19.54
CA TYR A 207 -0.16 -14.62 -18.43
C TYR A 207 1.20 -15.22 -18.81
N ASP A 208 2.24 -14.97 -18.02
CA ASP A 208 3.57 -15.52 -18.27
C ASP A 208 3.77 -16.80 -17.46
N HIS A 209 3.79 -17.95 -18.13
CA HIS A 209 4.00 -19.25 -17.52
C HIS A 209 5.41 -19.43 -16.95
N THR A 210 6.39 -18.63 -17.38
CA THR A 210 7.75 -18.67 -16.84
C THR A 210 7.84 -17.93 -15.50
N ALA A 211 7.00 -16.90 -15.28
CA ALA A 211 6.98 -16.09 -14.05
C ALA A 211 5.74 -16.34 -13.16
N ASP A 212 4.77 -17.10 -13.66
CA ASP A 212 3.48 -17.43 -13.05
C ASP A 212 2.66 -16.19 -12.64
N GLU A 213 2.66 -15.15 -13.48
CA GLU A 213 2.01 -13.85 -13.20
C GLU A 213 1.51 -13.20 -14.50
N ILE A 214 0.49 -12.34 -14.42
CA ILE A 214 0.05 -11.49 -15.54
C ILE A 214 1.02 -10.32 -15.72
N ARG A 215 1.60 -10.20 -16.91
CA ARG A 215 2.55 -9.14 -17.26
C ARG A 215 2.25 -8.49 -18.60
N THR A 216 2.71 -7.25 -18.74
CA THR A 216 2.59 -6.48 -19.98
C THR A 216 3.96 -6.32 -20.64
N TYR A 217 4.05 -6.76 -21.90
CA TYR A 217 5.27 -6.75 -22.69
C TYR A 217 5.16 -5.75 -23.87
N PRO A 218 6.11 -4.84 -24.05
CA PRO A 218 6.19 -4.03 -25.27
C PRO A 218 6.58 -4.91 -26.48
N LEU A 219 5.80 -4.87 -27.55
CA LEU A 219 6.01 -5.69 -28.76
C LEU A 219 7.37 -5.43 -29.41
N HIS A 220 7.87 -4.19 -29.37
CA HIS A 220 9.16 -3.81 -29.95
C HIS A 220 10.37 -4.42 -29.21
N ARG A 221 10.16 -5.04 -28.04
CA ARG A 221 11.20 -5.78 -27.30
C ARG A 221 11.09 -7.30 -27.46
N ILE A 222 10.09 -7.77 -28.21
CA ILE A 222 9.97 -9.18 -28.58
C ILE A 222 10.84 -9.41 -29.81
N THR A 223 11.82 -10.30 -29.67
CA THR A 223 12.83 -10.60 -30.70
C THR A 223 12.46 -11.78 -31.60
N GLY A 224 11.46 -12.56 -31.20
CA GLY A 224 11.00 -13.76 -31.89
C GLY A 224 9.73 -14.30 -31.24
N VAL A 225 8.85 -14.92 -32.01
CA VAL A 225 7.68 -15.64 -31.52
C VAL A 225 7.54 -16.97 -32.24
N ALA A 226 7.14 -18.01 -31.52
CA ALA A 226 6.77 -19.31 -32.06
C ALA A 226 5.50 -19.82 -31.35
N GLU A 227 4.62 -20.46 -32.10
CA GLU A 227 3.47 -21.17 -31.52
C GLU A 227 3.97 -22.39 -30.75
N LEU A 228 3.39 -22.64 -29.57
CA LEU A 228 3.65 -23.86 -28.84
C LEU A 228 2.79 -24.97 -29.46
N ALA A 229 3.41 -26.07 -29.90
CA ALA A 229 2.65 -27.22 -30.39
C ALA A 229 1.82 -27.81 -29.25
N ASP A 230 0.52 -28.02 -29.49
CA ASP A 230 -0.35 -28.76 -28.58
C ASP A 230 0.24 -30.17 -28.35
N GLU A 231 0.39 -30.58 -27.10
CA GLU A 231 0.64 -32.00 -26.80
C GLU A 231 -0.57 -32.81 -27.32
N PRO A 232 -0.38 -33.81 -28.19
CA PRO A 232 -1.45 -34.77 -28.46
C PRO A 232 -1.68 -35.57 -27.17
N GLY A 233 -2.90 -35.45 -26.64
CA GLY A 233 -3.33 -36.12 -25.40
C GLY A 233 -3.29 -37.65 -25.44
#